data_AF-A0A0S4WQL6-F1
#
_entry.id   AF-A0A0S4WQL6-F1
#
_cell.length_a   1.000
_cell.length_b   1.000
_cell.length_c   1.000
_cell.angle_alpha   90.00
_cell.angle_beta   90.00
_cell.angle_gamma   90.00
#
_symmetry.space_group_name_H-M   'P 1'
#
loop_
_entity.id
_entity.type
_entity.pdbx_description
1 polymer ?
#
loop_
_entity_poly.entity_id
_entity_poly.type
_entity_poly.pdbx_seq_one_letter_code
_entity_poly.pdbx_strand_id
1 'polypeptide(L)'
;MFGRARFHQRCAAQHARIVRKRRRGMGFIDRHSEWVAALIAGMASGVALAIGWNWTFPRNKDFWDIATAIGTVAAVLVALGIALADGRRKRRESLEAANLAAARVSVAVDESIARLVSAYGWVAFYRDEEQAGMRGFEAFQRSVILAEIDVPSSDLQALVPLPNRCAHRLARAMATLRSLTHNIDLRDDFFATHLATVSQYRDVREECVGKWRTTISEILDLLRVAHREFEAAAQLSAPIPDGVEVHGLPIDDEG
;
A
#
# COMPACT_ATOMS: atom_id res chain seq x y z
N MET A 1 -0.96 7.60 36.78
CA MET A 1 -0.21 6.34 36.56
C MET A 1 -0.93 5.25 35.72
N PHE A 2 -2.21 5.39 35.36
CA PHE A 2 -2.97 4.34 34.62
C PHE A 2 -2.71 4.24 33.09
N GLY A 3 -1.86 5.08 32.50
CA GLY A 3 -1.65 5.11 31.04
C GLY A 3 -0.67 4.06 30.50
N ARG A 4 0.35 3.66 31.28
CA ARG A 4 1.44 2.80 30.79
C ARG A 4 1.00 1.36 30.54
N ALA A 5 0.09 0.83 31.37
CA ALA A 5 -0.42 -0.54 31.22
C ALA A 5 -1.26 -0.73 29.94
N ARG A 6 -2.08 0.26 29.57
CA ARG A 6 -2.91 0.17 28.34
C ARG A 6 -2.10 0.25 27.06
N PHE A 7 -0.96 0.94 27.08
CA PHE A 7 -0.08 1.05 25.91
C PHE A 7 0.63 -0.28 25.61
N HIS A 8 1.17 -0.96 26.64
CA HIS A 8 1.77 -2.28 26.46
C HIS A 8 0.76 -3.33 25.98
N GLN A 9 -0.48 -3.30 26.47
CA GLN A 9 -1.52 -4.24 26.06
C GLN A 9 -1.95 -4.03 24.60
N ARG A 10 -1.96 -2.77 24.11
CA ARG A 10 -2.22 -2.46 22.70
C ARG A 10 -1.06 -2.87 21.79
N CYS A 11 0.19 -2.64 22.19
CA CYS A 11 1.36 -3.11 21.43
C CYS A 11 1.41 -4.64 21.31
N ALA A 12 1.18 -5.37 22.40
CA ALA A 12 1.16 -6.83 22.38
C ALA A 12 0.05 -7.40 21.47
N ALA A 13 -1.14 -6.81 21.51
CA ALA A 13 -2.25 -7.20 20.65
C ALA A 13 -1.98 -6.91 19.16
N GLN A 14 -1.28 -5.82 18.86
CA GLN A 14 -0.91 -5.46 17.49
C GLN A 14 0.17 -6.39 16.93
N HIS A 15 1.18 -6.74 17.73
CA HIS A 15 2.22 -7.68 17.36
C HIS A 15 1.66 -9.09 17.08
N ALA A 16 0.75 -9.58 17.94
CA ALA A 16 0.08 -10.86 17.74
C ALA A 16 -0.75 -10.92 16.44
N ARG A 17 -1.39 -9.80 16.06
CA ARG A 17 -2.13 -9.70 14.78
C ARG A 17 -1.21 -9.70 13.57
N ILE A 18 -0.07 -9.01 13.63
CA ILE A 18 0.92 -8.97 12.54
C ILE A 18 1.51 -10.38 12.31
N VAL A 19 1.89 -11.08 13.39
CA VAL A 19 2.43 -12.46 13.29
C VAL A 19 1.39 -13.44 12.73
N ARG A 20 0.12 -13.34 13.15
CA ARG A 20 -0.96 -14.19 12.58
C ARG A 20 -1.24 -13.89 11.11
N LYS A 21 -1.14 -12.62 10.68
CA LYS A 21 -1.35 -12.22 9.28
C LYS A 21 -0.21 -12.71 8.38
N ARG A 22 1.03 -12.71 8.88
CA ARG A 22 2.21 -13.26 8.18
C ARG A 22 2.10 -14.78 7.96
N ARG A 23 1.55 -15.53 8.91
CA ARG A 23 1.25 -16.97 8.74
C ARG A 23 0.14 -17.27 7.72
N ARG A 24 -0.81 -16.36 7.48
CA ARG A 24 -1.87 -16.58 6.47
C ARG A 24 -1.44 -16.27 5.04
N GLY A 25 -0.43 -15.41 4.85
CA GLY A 25 0.11 -15.11 3.51
C GLY A 25 0.94 -16.24 2.90
N MET A 26 1.51 -17.14 3.72
CA MET A 26 2.27 -18.29 3.23
C MET A 26 1.39 -19.38 2.60
N GLY A 27 0.13 -19.51 3.04
CA GLY A 27 -0.75 -20.60 2.59
C GLY A 27 -1.13 -20.57 1.10
N PHE A 28 -0.93 -19.47 0.37
CA PHE A 28 -1.19 -19.44 -1.07
C PHE A 28 0.01 -19.95 -1.89
N ILE A 29 1.24 -19.75 -1.41
CA ILE A 29 2.44 -20.28 -2.05
C ILE A 29 2.60 -21.77 -1.74
N ASP A 30 2.26 -22.18 -0.50
CA ASP A 30 2.29 -23.60 -0.10
C ASP A 30 1.28 -24.44 -0.87
N ARG A 31 0.10 -23.90 -1.19
CA ARG A 31 -0.88 -24.64 -1.98
C ARG A 31 -0.39 -24.92 -3.40
N HIS A 32 0.35 -23.99 -4.02
CA HIS A 32 0.95 -24.22 -5.34
C HIS A 32 2.11 -25.22 -5.31
N SER A 33 2.93 -25.24 -4.26
CA SER A 33 3.97 -26.25 -4.12
C SER A 33 3.38 -27.64 -3.85
N GLU A 34 2.26 -27.75 -3.13
CA GLU A 34 1.49 -28.99 -2.96
C GLU A 34 0.98 -29.53 -4.30
N TRP A 35 0.37 -28.67 -5.14
CA TRP A 35 -0.10 -29.09 -6.47
C TRP A 35 1.05 -29.50 -7.39
N VAL A 36 2.16 -28.75 -7.39
CA VAL A 36 3.35 -29.10 -8.19
C VAL A 36 3.99 -30.40 -7.67
N ALA A 37 4.08 -30.60 -6.36
CA ALA A 37 4.59 -31.83 -5.77
C ALA A 37 3.69 -33.03 -6.09
N ALA A 38 2.36 -32.86 -6.04
CA ALA A 38 1.41 -33.89 -6.45
C ALA A 38 1.51 -34.22 -7.94
N LEU A 39 1.77 -33.21 -8.80
CA LEU A 39 1.98 -33.39 -10.24
C LEU A 39 3.28 -34.16 -10.52
N ILE A 40 4.37 -33.80 -9.85
CA ILE A 40 5.66 -34.49 -9.95
C ILE A 40 5.54 -35.92 -9.42
N ALA A 41 4.88 -36.12 -8.27
CA ALA A 41 4.64 -37.44 -7.70
C ALA A 41 3.76 -38.29 -8.61
N GLY A 42 2.72 -37.72 -9.21
CA GLY A 42 1.87 -38.38 -10.21
C GLY A 42 2.64 -38.79 -11.46
N MET A 43 3.51 -37.91 -11.99
CA MET A 43 4.38 -38.23 -13.13
C MET A 43 5.42 -39.30 -12.78
N ALA A 44 6.09 -39.19 -11.62
CA ALA A 44 7.06 -40.19 -11.15
C ALA A 44 6.40 -41.56 -10.95
N SER A 45 5.18 -41.58 -10.40
CA SER A 45 4.38 -42.80 -10.24
C SER A 45 3.98 -43.38 -11.59
N GLY A 46 3.59 -42.54 -12.56
CA GLY A 46 3.28 -42.96 -13.93
C GLY A 46 4.49 -43.55 -14.66
N VAL A 47 5.67 -42.95 -14.51
CA VAL A 47 6.93 -43.46 -15.07
C VAL A 47 7.34 -44.78 -14.42
N ALA A 48 7.23 -44.89 -13.10
CA ALA A 48 7.54 -46.13 -12.37
C ALA A 48 6.59 -47.27 -12.78
N LEU A 49 5.29 -46.98 -12.92
CA LEU A 49 4.30 -47.94 -13.43
C LEU A 49 4.62 -48.35 -14.88
N ALA A 50 4.98 -47.40 -15.76
CA ALA A 50 5.33 -47.72 -17.14
C ALA A 50 6.59 -48.61 -17.25
N ILE A 51 7.61 -48.36 -16.43
CA ILE A 51 8.82 -49.19 -16.37
C ILE A 51 8.50 -50.59 -15.83
N GLY A 52 7.70 -50.68 -14.75
CA GLY A 52 7.27 -51.96 -14.19
C GLY A 52 6.36 -52.77 -15.12
N TRP A 53 5.52 -52.09 -15.89
CA TRP A 53 4.62 -52.71 -16.87
C TRP A 53 5.37 -53.26 -18.09
N ASN A 54 6.51 -52.65 -18.46
CA ASN A 54 7.36 -53.13 -19.54
C ASN A 54 8.06 -54.47 -19.22
N TRP A 55 8.15 -54.84 -17.94
CA TRP A 55 8.67 -56.15 -17.53
C TRP A 55 7.66 -57.29 -17.67
N THR A 56 6.36 -56.98 -17.83
CA THR A 56 5.27 -57.97 -17.82
C THR A 56 4.67 -58.28 -19.19
N PHE A 57 4.99 -57.52 -20.25
CA PHE A 57 4.43 -57.71 -21.59
C PHE A 57 5.51 -57.90 -22.69
N PRO A 58 5.23 -58.67 -23.75
CA PRO A 58 6.22 -59.09 -24.74
C PRO A 58 6.81 -57.96 -25.60
N ARG A 59 8.11 -58.12 -25.92
CA ARG A 59 9.12 -57.21 -26.50
C ARG A 59 8.88 -56.59 -27.91
N ASN A 60 7.64 -56.37 -28.36
CA ASN A 60 7.38 -55.81 -29.71
C ASN A 60 6.79 -54.39 -29.67
N LYS A 61 7.17 -53.55 -28.71
CA LYS A 61 6.81 -52.13 -28.71
C LYS A 61 7.98 -51.31 -29.25
N ASP A 62 7.74 -50.58 -30.33
CA ASP A 62 8.74 -49.76 -31.01
C ASP A 62 9.30 -48.71 -30.05
N PHE A 63 10.62 -48.68 -29.88
CA PHE A 63 11.35 -47.73 -29.06
C PHE A 63 10.92 -46.27 -29.29
N TRP A 64 10.52 -45.96 -30.52
CA TRP A 64 10.03 -44.65 -30.95
C TRP A 64 8.75 -44.20 -30.22
N ASP A 65 7.84 -45.10 -29.88
CA ASP A 65 6.61 -44.76 -29.14
C ASP A 65 6.93 -44.36 -27.70
N ILE A 66 7.92 -45.01 -27.08
CA ILE A 66 8.36 -44.68 -25.73
C ILE A 66 9.08 -43.33 -25.72
N ALA A 67 9.95 -43.08 -26.71
CA ALA A 67 10.69 -41.84 -26.83
C ALA A 67 9.76 -40.62 -27.04
N THR A 68 8.74 -40.75 -27.88
CA THR A 68 7.77 -39.67 -28.13
C THR A 68 6.93 -39.37 -26.89
N ALA A 69 6.48 -40.39 -26.16
CA ALA A 69 5.75 -40.22 -24.90
C ALA A 69 6.59 -39.45 -23.85
N ILE A 70 7.86 -39.84 -23.65
CA ILE A 70 8.77 -39.15 -22.73
C ILE A 70 9.00 -37.70 -23.19
N GLY A 71 9.18 -37.49 -24.50
CA GLY A 71 9.36 -36.15 -25.08
C GLY A 71 8.20 -35.20 -24.79
N THR A 72 6.95 -35.67 -24.90
CA THR A 72 5.77 -34.85 -24.59
C THR A 72 5.70 -34.47 -23.11
N VAL A 73 5.97 -35.40 -22.19
CA VAL A 73 5.97 -35.13 -20.75
C VAL A 73 7.09 -34.14 -20.38
N ALA A 74 8.29 -34.32 -20.93
CA ALA A 74 9.41 -33.40 -20.73
C ALA A 74 9.07 -32.00 -21.24
N ALA A 75 8.45 -31.89 -22.42
CA ALA A 75 8.04 -30.60 -22.97
C ALA A 75 7.02 -29.87 -22.08
N VAL A 76 6.02 -30.59 -21.54
CA VAL A 76 5.03 -30.01 -20.60
C VAL A 76 5.70 -29.51 -19.32
N LEU A 77 6.64 -30.28 -18.76
CA LEU A 77 7.39 -29.88 -17.57
C LEU A 77 8.23 -28.62 -17.81
N VAL A 78 8.93 -28.54 -18.95
CA VAL A 78 9.71 -27.36 -19.33
C VAL A 78 8.79 -26.15 -19.52
N ALA A 79 7.67 -26.30 -20.21
CA ALA A 79 6.69 -25.23 -20.41
C ALA A 79 6.12 -24.72 -19.08
N LEU A 80 5.78 -25.62 -18.15
CA LEU A 80 5.32 -25.25 -16.81
C LEU A 80 6.41 -24.53 -16.02
N GLY A 81 7.67 -25.00 -16.11
CA GLY A 81 8.82 -24.36 -15.49
C GLY A 81 9.03 -22.93 -15.98
N ILE A 82 8.94 -22.70 -17.28
CA ILE A 82 9.04 -21.37 -17.90
C ILE A 82 7.89 -20.47 -17.45
N ALA A 83 6.65 -20.98 -17.45
CA ALA A 83 5.48 -20.20 -17.03
C ALA A 83 5.57 -19.77 -15.56
N LEU A 84 6.07 -20.65 -14.67
CA LEU A 84 6.30 -20.33 -13.26
C LEU A 84 7.44 -19.33 -13.08
N ALA A 85 8.52 -19.47 -13.84
CA ALA A 85 9.65 -18.54 -13.82
C ALA A 85 9.22 -17.14 -14.30
N ASP A 86 8.46 -17.06 -15.39
CA ASP A 86 7.90 -15.81 -15.93
C ASP A 86 6.95 -15.13 -14.93
N GLY A 87 6.08 -15.89 -14.28
CA GLY A 87 5.21 -15.37 -13.22
C GLY A 87 5.98 -14.81 -12.03
N ARG A 88 7.09 -15.45 -11.62
CA ARG A 88 7.96 -14.93 -10.56
C ARG A 88 8.70 -13.67 -10.98
N ARG A 89 9.19 -13.64 -12.23
CA ARG A 89 9.87 -12.48 -12.80
C ARG A 89 8.94 -11.27 -12.87
N LYS A 90 7.75 -11.42 -13.45
CA LYS A 90 6.73 -10.37 -13.52
C LYS A 90 6.34 -9.82 -12.15
N ARG A 91 6.23 -10.68 -11.13
CA ARG A 91 5.98 -10.24 -9.75
C ARG A 91 7.11 -9.38 -9.20
N ARG A 92 8.37 -9.77 -9.43
CA ARG A 92 9.54 -8.97 -9.01
C ARG A 92 9.56 -7.61 -9.72
N GLU A 93 9.42 -7.60 -11.04
CA GLU A 93 9.35 -6.38 -11.83
C GLU A 93 8.20 -5.46 -11.37
N SER A 94 7.03 -6.03 -11.07
CA SER A 94 5.90 -5.26 -10.53
C SER A 94 6.16 -4.68 -9.14
N LEU A 95 6.92 -5.37 -8.29
CA LEU A 95 7.28 -4.89 -6.95
C LEU A 95 8.35 -3.81 -7.01
N GLU A 96 9.34 -3.95 -7.89
CA GLU A 96 10.36 -2.93 -8.13
C GLU A 96 9.72 -1.64 -8.65
N ALA A 97 8.82 -1.74 -9.63
CA ALA A 97 8.04 -0.62 -10.11
C ALA A 97 7.16 0.01 -9.00
N ALA A 98 6.54 -0.81 -8.16
CA ALA A 98 5.74 -0.36 -7.03
C ALA A 98 6.57 0.43 -6.01
N ASN A 99 7.78 -0.05 -5.70
CA ASN A 99 8.64 0.62 -4.73
C ASN A 99 9.18 1.94 -5.27
N LEU A 100 9.53 2.01 -6.56
CA LEU A 100 9.93 3.25 -7.22
C LEU A 100 8.80 4.29 -7.17
N ALA A 101 7.58 3.87 -7.51
CA ALA A 101 6.40 4.71 -7.41
C ALA A 101 6.14 5.15 -5.96
N ALA A 102 6.35 4.25 -4.99
CA ALA A 102 6.18 4.56 -3.57
C ALA A 102 7.15 5.63 -3.09
N ALA A 103 8.43 5.54 -3.49
CA ALA A 103 9.44 6.55 -3.18
C ALA A 103 9.01 7.92 -3.71
N ARG A 104 8.53 8.00 -4.95
CA ARG A 104 8.04 9.25 -5.54
C ARG A 104 6.81 9.81 -4.82
N VAL A 105 5.81 8.96 -4.57
CA VAL A 105 4.53 9.37 -3.99
C VAL A 105 4.64 9.69 -2.49
N SER A 106 5.61 9.11 -1.78
CA SER A 106 5.80 9.31 -0.33
C SER A 106 5.96 10.79 0.03
N VAL A 107 6.79 11.54 -0.71
CA VAL A 107 7.05 12.96 -0.47
C VAL A 107 5.79 13.82 -0.62
N ALA A 108 5.02 13.56 -1.69
CA ALA A 108 3.76 14.29 -1.92
C ALA A 108 2.70 13.98 -0.85
N VAL A 109 2.66 12.74 -0.36
CA VAL A 109 1.76 12.34 0.73
C VAL A 109 2.18 12.99 2.06
N ASP A 110 3.48 13.07 2.34
CA ASP A 110 3.99 13.72 3.56
C ASP A 110 3.65 15.22 3.59
N GLU A 111 3.88 15.94 2.48
CA GLU A 111 3.49 17.34 2.37
C GLU A 111 1.98 17.52 2.60
N SER A 112 1.15 16.69 1.95
CA SER A 112 -0.30 16.74 2.13
C SER A 112 -0.72 16.48 3.58
N ILE A 113 -0.08 15.52 4.27
CA ILE A 113 -0.31 15.28 5.70
C ILE A 113 0.01 16.53 6.51
N ALA A 114 1.15 17.19 6.28
CA ALA A 114 1.55 18.39 7.00
C ALA A 114 0.52 19.53 6.81
N ARG A 115 0.04 19.74 5.57
CA ARG A 115 -1.00 20.73 5.25
C ARG A 115 -2.33 20.42 5.92
N LEU A 116 -2.76 19.16 5.87
CA LEU A 116 -4.00 18.71 6.51
C LEU A 116 -3.94 18.77 8.04
N VAL A 117 -2.78 18.56 8.65
CA VAL A 117 -2.60 18.75 10.10
C VAL A 117 -2.80 20.21 10.49
N SER A 118 -2.26 21.15 9.70
CA SER A 118 -2.49 22.60 9.89
C SER A 118 -3.99 22.93 9.77
N ALA A 119 -4.64 22.45 8.70
CA ALA A 119 -6.08 22.65 8.49
C ALA A 119 -6.93 22.04 9.63
N TYR A 120 -6.58 20.84 10.09
CA TYR A 120 -7.24 20.17 11.19
C TYR A 120 -7.14 20.99 12.49
N GLY A 121 -6.01 21.65 12.73
CA GLY A 121 -5.84 22.56 13.87
C GLY A 121 -6.93 23.62 13.92
N TRP A 122 -7.17 24.32 12.80
CA TRP A 122 -8.22 25.33 12.73
C TRP A 122 -9.61 24.74 13.02
N VAL A 123 -9.97 23.63 12.39
CA VAL A 123 -11.29 22.98 12.59
C VAL A 123 -11.45 22.43 14.02
N ALA A 124 -10.38 21.93 14.64
CA ALA A 124 -10.40 21.38 15.99
C ALA A 124 -10.60 22.46 17.05
N PHE A 125 -9.99 23.64 16.86
CA PHE A 125 -10.09 24.76 17.78
C PHE A 125 -11.13 25.81 17.38
N TYR A 126 -11.90 25.56 16.31
CA TYR A 126 -12.97 26.45 15.89
C TYR A 126 -13.97 26.71 17.03
N ARG A 127 -14.18 27.99 17.32
CA ARG A 127 -15.20 28.51 18.25
C ARG A 127 -15.96 29.62 17.53
N ASP A 128 -17.28 29.53 17.52
CA ASP A 128 -18.15 30.46 16.79
C ASP A 128 -18.16 31.89 17.39
N GLU A 129 -17.65 32.06 18.61
CA GLU A 129 -17.78 33.28 19.39
C GLU A 129 -16.78 34.39 19.03
N GLU A 130 -15.80 34.13 18.15
CA GLU A 130 -14.77 35.12 17.80
C GLU A 130 -14.72 35.42 16.29
N GLN A 131 -14.61 36.71 15.94
CA GLN A 131 -14.20 37.17 14.61
C GLN A 131 -12.86 36.54 14.15
N ALA A 132 -12.06 36.03 15.09
CA ALA A 132 -10.84 35.26 14.83
C ALA A 132 -11.11 33.96 14.05
N GLY A 133 -12.25 33.31 14.27
CA GLY A 133 -12.65 32.10 13.53
C GLY A 133 -12.75 32.36 12.04
N MET A 134 -13.35 33.50 11.65
CA MET A 134 -13.48 33.90 10.24
C MET A 134 -12.15 34.24 9.58
N ARG A 135 -11.26 34.97 10.28
CA ARG A 135 -9.93 35.30 9.73
C ARG A 135 -9.08 34.06 9.46
N GLY A 136 -9.32 32.98 10.19
CA GLY A 136 -8.63 31.70 9.96
C GLY A 136 -9.21 30.86 8.82
N PHE A 137 -10.41 31.17 8.32
CA PHE A 137 -11.07 30.34 7.29
C PHE A 137 -10.31 30.36 5.96
N GLU A 138 -9.83 31.53 5.51
CA GLU A 138 -9.06 31.62 4.27
C GLU A 138 -7.75 30.81 4.35
N ALA A 139 -7.06 30.88 5.51
CA ALA A 139 -5.86 30.09 5.75
C ALA A 139 -6.16 28.58 5.80
N PHE A 140 -7.30 28.20 6.40
CA PHE A 140 -7.81 26.83 6.40
C PHE A 140 -8.10 26.33 4.98
N GLN A 141 -8.90 27.07 4.20
CA GLN A 141 -9.26 26.74 2.83
C GLN A 141 -7.99 26.59 1.97
N ARG A 142 -7.08 27.56 2.03
CA ARG A 142 -5.78 27.49 1.35
C ARG A 142 -4.98 26.27 1.75
N SER A 143 -4.97 25.90 3.04
CA SER A 143 -4.28 24.69 3.51
C SER A 143 -4.90 23.42 2.93
N VAL A 144 -6.23 23.36 2.79
CA VAL A 144 -6.92 22.18 2.21
C VAL A 144 -6.66 22.09 0.70
N ILE A 145 -6.72 23.20 -0.02
CA ILE A 145 -6.44 23.26 -1.47
C ILE A 145 -4.99 22.82 -1.74
N LEU A 146 -4.03 23.35 -0.99
CA LEU A 146 -2.61 22.96 -1.12
C LEU A 146 -2.32 21.53 -0.66
N ALA A 147 -3.25 20.90 0.05
CA ALA A 147 -3.12 19.50 0.44
C ALA A 147 -3.53 18.54 -0.69
N GLU A 148 -4.14 19.02 -1.79
CA GLU A 148 -4.56 18.15 -2.88
C GLU A 148 -3.35 17.44 -3.50
N ILE A 149 -3.43 16.11 -3.54
CA ILE A 149 -2.38 15.26 -4.08
C ILE A 149 -2.74 14.96 -5.53
N ASP A 150 -1.85 15.32 -6.45
CA ASP A 150 -1.95 14.89 -7.85
C ASP A 150 -0.99 13.71 -8.08
N VAL A 151 -1.55 12.51 -8.14
CA VAL A 151 -0.80 11.27 -8.43
C VAL A 151 -1.27 10.74 -9.77
N PRO A 152 -0.37 10.53 -10.75
CA PRO A 152 -0.74 9.98 -12.04
C PRO A 152 -1.32 8.58 -11.87
N SER A 153 -2.31 8.24 -12.71
CA SER A 153 -3.01 6.95 -12.64
C SER A 153 -2.06 5.74 -12.81
N SER A 154 -0.98 5.92 -13.57
CA SER A 154 0.09 4.92 -13.72
C SER A 154 0.75 4.56 -12.40
N ASP A 155 1.03 5.55 -11.56
CA ASP A 155 1.67 5.33 -10.26
C ASP A 155 0.71 4.67 -9.31
N LEU A 156 -0.55 5.11 -9.31
CA LEU A 156 -1.57 4.52 -8.48
C LEU A 156 -1.76 3.02 -8.80
N GLN A 157 -1.67 2.64 -10.08
CA GLN A 157 -1.68 1.25 -10.51
C GLN A 157 -0.40 0.51 -10.11
N ALA A 158 0.77 1.15 -10.25
CA ALA A 158 2.05 0.58 -9.82
C ALA A 158 2.07 0.28 -8.32
N LEU A 159 1.36 1.04 -7.49
CA LEU A 159 1.29 0.80 -6.04
C LEU A 159 0.39 -0.38 -5.62
N VAL A 160 -0.38 -0.99 -6.54
CA VAL A 160 -1.32 -2.10 -6.22
C VAL A 160 -0.65 -3.33 -5.57
N PRO A 161 0.55 -3.76 -5.98
CA PRO A 161 1.24 -4.92 -5.39
C PRO A 161 1.67 -4.71 -3.94
N LEU A 162 1.71 -3.47 -3.44
CA LEU A 162 2.13 -3.18 -2.08
C LEU A 162 1.15 -3.71 -1.03
N PRO A 163 1.65 -4.06 0.16
CA PRO A 163 0.82 -4.63 1.22
C PRO A 163 -0.22 -3.64 1.75
N ASN A 164 -1.16 -4.17 2.54
CA ASN A 164 -2.15 -3.40 3.28
C ASN A 164 -3.06 -2.49 2.44
N ARG A 165 -3.18 -2.75 1.12
CA ARG A 165 -4.09 -2.03 0.21
C ARG A 165 -3.81 -0.51 0.22
N CYS A 166 -2.55 -0.11 0.32
CA CYS A 166 -2.15 1.30 0.40
C CYS A 166 -2.62 2.10 -0.84
N ALA A 167 -2.54 1.53 -2.05
CA ALA A 167 -3.05 2.16 -3.27
C ALA A 167 -4.55 2.51 -3.16
N HIS A 168 -5.37 1.58 -2.68
CA HIS A 168 -6.81 1.81 -2.49
C HIS A 168 -7.10 2.85 -1.41
N ARG A 169 -6.30 2.88 -0.34
CA ARG A 169 -6.43 3.86 0.74
C ARG A 169 -6.06 5.26 0.25
N LEU A 170 -4.97 5.38 -0.51
CA LEU A 170 -4.58 6.63 -1.15
C LEU A 170 -5.65 7.12 -2.11
N ALA A 171 -6.16 6.26 -3.00
CA ALA A 171 -7.24 6.60 -3.92
C ALA A 171 -8.51 7.10 -3.18
N ARG A 172 -8.89 6.42 -2.09
CA ARG A 172 -10.01 6.86 -1.25
C ARG A 172 -9.72 8.21 -0.59
N ALA A 173 -8.52 8.41 -0.05
CA ALA A 173 -8.12 9.67 0.57
C ALA A 173 -8.18 10.83 -0.44
N MET A 174 -7.65 10.64 -1.66
CA MET A 174 -7.70 11.63 -2.74
C MET A 174 -9.14 11.97 -3.13
N ALA A 175 -10.00 10.97 -3.32
CA ALA A 175 -11.41 11.19 -3.66
C ALA A 175 -12.16 11.93 -2.55
N THR A 176 -11.90 11.57 -1.30
CA THR A 176 -12.50 12.21 -0.12
C THR A 176 -12.01 13.64 0.04
N LEU A 177 -10.72 13.89 -0.22
CA LEU A 177 -10.13 15.22 -0.18
C LEU A 177 -10.71 16.12 -1.27
N ARG A 178 -10.82 15.65 -2.51
CA ARG A 178 -11.49 16.39 -3.60
C ARG A 178 -12.94 16.74 -3.27
N SER A 179 -13.67 15.78 -2.71
CA SER A 179 -15.03 16.02 -2.25
C SER A 179 -15.09 17.05 -1.12
N LEU A 180 -14.10 17.08 -0.23
CA LEU A 180 -13.99 18.07 0.84
C LEU A 180 -13.67 19.46 0.28
N THR A 181 -12.69 19.58 -0.61
CA THR A 181 -12.33 20.85 -1.27
C THR A 181 -13.55 21.44 -1.97
N HIS A 182 -14.26 20.64 -2.78
CA HIS A 182 -15.48 21.09 -3.44
C HIS A 182 -16.57 21.52 -2.44
N ASN A 183 -16.71 20.82 -1.31
CA ASN A 183 -17.68 21.19 -0.27
C ASN A 183 -17.33 22.50 0.43
N ILE A 184 -16.04 22.80 0.59
CA ILE A 184 -15.56 24.06 1.17
C ILE A 184 -15.81 25.19 0.17
N ASP A 185 -15.47 25.01 -1.10
CA ASP A 185 -15.67 26.03 -2.15
C ASP A 185 -17.14 26.41 -2.31
N LEU A 186 -18.06 25.43 -2.29
CA LEU A 186 -19.51 25.70 -2.31
C LEU A 186 -20.01 26.50 -1.11
N ARG A 187 -19.24 26.55 -0.03
CA ARG A 187 -19.57 27.27 1.21
C ARG A 187 -18.69 28.49 1.41
N ASP A 188 -17.82 28.84 0.46
CA ASP A 188 -16.91 29.98 0.58
C ASP A 188 -17.70 31.27 0.78
N ASP A 189 -18.69 31.54 -0.06
CA ASP A 189 -19.59 32.69 0.06
C ASP A 189 -20.31 32.75 1.42
N PHE A 190 -20.64 31.59 1.99
CA PHE A 190 -21.32 31.49 3.28
C PHE A 190 -20.42 31.89 4.45
N PHE A 191 -19.12 31.62 4.36
CA PHE A 191 -18.12 32.01 5.36
C PHE A 191 -17.49 33.38 5.07
N ALA A 192 -17.49 33.85 3.82
CA ALA A 192 -16.92 35.13 3.41
C ALA A 192 -17.89 36.32 3.59
N THR A 193 -19.20 36.10 3.48
CA THR A 193 -20.21 37.18 3.55
C THR A 193 -20.61 37.50 5.01
N HIS A 194 -21.08 38.73 5.26
CA HIS A 194 -21.67 39.21 6.53
C HIS A 194 -22.83 38.33 7.11
N LEU A 195 -23.24 37.26 6.43
CA LEU A 195 -24.14 36.25 7.00
C LEU A 195 -23.49 35.48 8.15
N ALA A 196 -22.16 35.45 8.22
CA ALA A 196 -21.42 34.83 9.31
C ALA A 196 -21.61 35.54 10.67
N THR A 197 -21.93 36.84 10.69
CA THR A 197 -22.27 37.56 11.93
C THR A 197 -23.71 37.35 12.39
N VAL A 198 -24.55 36.70 11.58
CA VAL A 198 -25.93 36.40 11.96
C VAL A 198 -25.95 35.14 12.83
N SER A 199 -26.41 35.29 14.08
CA SER A 199 -26.51 34.21 15.07
C SER A 199 -27.36 33.03 14.59
N GLN A 200 -28.33 33.28 13.69
CA GLN A 200 -29.21 32.28 13.11
C GLN A 200 -28.48 31.17 12.33
N TYR A 201 -27.26 31.41 11.87
CA TYR A 201 -26.47 30.43 11.11
C TYR A 201 -25.40 29.70 11.94
N ARG A 202 -25.34 29.94 13.26
CA ARG A 202 -24.37 29.30 14.18
C ARG A 202 -24.43 27.79 14.10
N ASP A 203 -25.61 27.20 14.28
CA ASP A 203 -25.78 25.74 14.32
C ASP A 203 -25.35 25.10 12.99
N VAL A 204 -25.64 25.76 11.87
CA VAL A 204 -25.25 25.29 10.53
C VAL A 204 -23.73 25.33 10.37
N ARG A 205 -23.06 26.38 10.84
CA ARG A 205 -21.58 26.48 10.81
C ARG A 205 -20.94 25.40 11.67
N GLU A 206 -21.39 25.26 12.91
CA GLU A 206 -20.88 24.24 13.83
C GLU A 206 -21.08 22.82 13.26
N GLU A 207 -22.22 22.55 12.61
CA GLU A 207 -22.47 21.29 11.92
C GLU A 207 -21.50 21.08 10.74
N CYS A 208 -21.26 22.11 9.92
CA CYS A 208 -20.34 22.03 8.79
C CYS A 208 -18.90 21.79 9.22
N VAL A 209 -18.42 22.58 10.18
CA VAL A 209 -17.09 22.44 10.78
C VAL A 209 -16.95 21.07 11.44
N GLY A 210 -17.99 20.59 12.13
CA GLY A 210 -18.03 19.25 12.70
C GLY A 210 -17.85 18.16 11.63
N LYS A 211 -18.56 18.26 10.50
CA LYS A 211 -18.40 17.33 9.36
C LYS A 211 -16.99 17.41 8.77
N TRP A 212 -16.47 18.61 8.50
CA TRP A 212 -15.11 18.79 8.00
C TRP A 212 -14.06 18.19 8.93
N ARG A 213 -14.25 18.31 10.25
CA ARG A 213 -13.36 17.71 11.26
C ARG A 213 -13.27 16.20 11.08
N THR A 214 -14.42 15.54 10.98
CA THR A 214 -14.49 14.09 10.82
C THR A 214 -13.88 13.64 9.49
N THR A 215 -14.16 14.36 8.40
CA THR A 215 -13.63 14.05 7.07
C THR A 215 -12.11 14.22 7.01
N ILE A 216 -11.56 15.32 7.54
CA ILE A 216 -10.10 15.53 7.58
C ILE A 216 -9.42 14.47 8.44
N SER A 217 -10.01 14.11 9.59
CA SER A 217 -9.48 13.02 10.43
C SER A 217 -9.42 11.69 9.66
N GLU A 218 -10.48 11.35 8.92
CA GLU A 218 -10.50 10.14 8.11
C GLU A 218 -9.43 10.16 7.01
N ILE A 219 -9.27 11.29 6.30
CA ILE A 219 -8.24 11.46 5.27
C ILE A 219 -6.85 11.29 5.90
N LEU A 220 -6.57 11.95 7.02
CA LEU A 220 -5.28 11.85 7.72
C LEU A 220 -4.97 10.41 8.15
N ASP A 221 -5.96 9.67 8.65
CA ASP A 221 -5.77 8.27 9.03
C ASP A 221 -5.46 7.38 7.82
N LEU A 222 -6.16 7.59 6.69
CA LEU A 222 -5.88 6.87 5.44
C LEU A 222 -4.48 7.17 4.91
N LEU A 223 -4.11 8.46 4.85
CA LEU A 223 -2.82 8.91 4.34
C LEU A 223 -1.67 8.44 5.23
N ARG A 224 -1.76 8.56 6.56
CA ARG A 224 -0.70 8.09 7.48
C ARG A 224 -0.43 6.60 7.37
N VAL A 225 -1.48 5.79 7.20
CA VAL A 225 -1.27 4.35 7.03
C VAL A 225 -0.68 4.03 5.66
N ALA A 226 -1.07 4.75 4.60
CA ALA A 226 -0.45 4.59 3.29
C ALA A 226 1.02 5.05 3.28
N HIS A 227 1.31 6.21 3.87
CA HIS A 227 2.64 6.81 3.98
C HIS A 227 3.66 5.86 4.61
N ARG A 228 3.32 5.22 5.73
CA ARG A 228 4.21 4.25 6.39
C ARG A 228 4.59 3.08 5.50
N GLU A 229 3.66 2.61 4.66
CA GLU A 229 3.96 1.53 3.71
C GLU A 229 4.80 2.05 2.54
N PHE A 230 4.60 3.30 2.12
CA PHE A 230 5.41 3.93 1.09
C PHE A 230 6.84 4.16 1.55
N GLU A 231 7.06 4.69 2.76
CA GLU A 231 8.39 4.82 3.36
C GLU A 231 9.09 3.47 3.49
N ALA A 232 8.39 2.44 3.98
CA ALA A 232 8.96 1.11 4.10
C ALA A 232 9.37 0.53 2.72
N ALA A 233 8.55 0.74 1.68
CA ALA A 233 8.87 0.33 0.32
C ALA A 233 10.01 1.15 -0.30
N ALA A 234 10.04 2.46 -0.03
CA ALA A 234 11.07 3.37 -0.49
C ALA A 234 12.43 3.01 0.11
N GLN A 235 12.50 2.75 1.42
CA GLN A 235 13.72 2.32 2.11
C GLN A 235 14.30 1.02 1.56
N LEU A 236 13.45 0.12 1.03
CA LEU A 236 13.92 -1.12 0.39
C LEU A 236 14.56 -0.90 -0.98
N SER A 237 14.23 0.19 -1.67
CA SER A 237 14.71 0.45 -3.06
C SER A 237 15.76 1.55 -3.13
N ALA A 238 15.65 2.55 -2.26
CA ALA A 238 16.57 3.66 -2.11
C ALA A 238 16.75 3.91 -0.60
N PRO A 239 17.60 3.11 0.08
CA PRO A 239 17.92 3.36 1.47
C PRO A 239 18.53 4.75 1.63
N ILE A 240 18.31 5.38 2.79
CA ILE A 240 18.95 6.65 3.12
C ILE A 240 20.46 6.41 3.10
N PRO A 241 21.22 7.20 2.31
CA PRO A 241 22.65 6.97 2.20
C PRO A 241 23.32 7.17 3.56
N ASP A 242 24.23 6.25 3.90
CA ASP A 242 24.99 6.36 5.14
C ASP A 242 25.95 7.55 5.08
N GLY A 243 26.36 8.08 6.23
CA GLY A 243 27.35 9.16 6.31
C GLY A 243 28.63 8.83 5.55
N VAL A 244 29.04 7.56 5.51
CA VAL A 244 30.18 7.09 4.71
C VAL A 244 29.92 7.16 3.21
N GLU A 245 28.70 6.88 2.75
CA GLU A 245 28.32 7.01 1.33
C GLU A 245 28.27 8.49 0.91
N VAL A 246 27.79 9.36 1.81
CA VAL A 246 27.66 10.80 1.53
C VAL A 246 28.99 11.53 1.62
N HIS A 247 29.80 11.25 2.64
CA HIS A 247 31.01 12.01 2.97
C HIS A 247 32.32 11.28 2.59
N GLY A 248 32.24 10.03 2.13
CA GLY A 248 33.40 9.17 1.95
C GLY A 248 33.90 8.58 3.26
N LEU A 249 34.87 7.66 3.17
CA LEU A 249 35.59 7.21 4.36
C LEU A 249 36.38 8.39 4.94
N PRO A 250 36.46 8.53 6.28
CA PRO A 250 37.37 9.48 6.88
C PRO A 250 38.79 9.18 6.35
N ILE A 251 39.46 10.21 5.83
CA ILE A 251 40.87 10.10 5.48
C ILE A 251 41.59 10.01 6.82
N ASP A 252 42.03 8.81 7.19
CA ASP A 252 42.90 8.62 8.34
C ASP A 252 44.23 9.30 8.00
N ASP A 253 44.44 10.52 8.52
CA ASP A 253 45.72 11.21 8.50
C ASP A 253 46.71 10.48 9.42
N GLU A 254 47.08 9.24 9.09
CA GLU A 254 48.22 8.55 9.69
C GLU A 254 49.50 9.14 9.09
N GLY A 255 50.05 10.13 9.80
CA GLY A 255 51.38 10.70 9.56
C GLY A 255 52.52 9.83 10.06
#